data_AF-A0A9X1V413-F1
#
_entry.id   AF-A0A9X1V413-F1
#
_cell.length_a   1.000
_cell.length_b   1.000
_cell.length_c   1.000
_cell.angle_alpha   90.00
_cell.angle_beta   90.00
_cell.angle_gamma   90.00
#
_symmetry.space_group_name_H-M   'P 1'
#
loop_
_entity.id
_entity.type
_entity.pdbx_description
1 polymer ?
#
loop_
_entity_poly.entity_id
_entity_poly.type
_entity_poly.pdbx_seq_one_letter_code
_entity_poly.pdbx_strand_id
1 'polypeptide(L)'
;MASTHKRHIAKAATWRVVGTIDTIVLSWIITGNPYTGMKIGFSEVITKMVLYYLHERIWFNIKAGVTKHGDSRKRHIAKTITWRCVGTLDTMLLAWWISGNPLTGLKIGGIELVTKMVLYYLHERAWYKYDYGLQQRRSKELEKENELKYTDE
;
A
#
# COMPACT_ATOMS: atom_id res chain seq x y z
N MET A 1 -12.67 8.64 -18.37
CA MET A 1 -11.26 8.32 -18.00
C MET A 1 -10.67 9.23 -16.91
N ALA A 2 -10.88 10.56 -16.95
CA ALA A 2 -10.29 11.49 -15.97
C ALA A 2 -10.82 11.28 -14.52
N SER A 3 -12.10 10.96 -14.34
CA SER A 3 -12.70 10.67 -13.02
C SER A 3 -12.08 9.43 -12.35
N THR A 4 -11.76 8.41 -13.14
CA THR A 4 -11.12 7.17 -12.68
C THR A 4 -9.70 7.42 -12.18
N HIS A 5 -8.89 8.20 -12.91
CA HIS A 5 -7.52 8.56 -12.50
C HIS A 5 -7.52 9.36 -11.19
N LYS A 6 -8.43 10.34 -11.06
CA LYS A 6 -8.61 11.13 -9.82
C LYS A 6 -8.97 10.26 -8.62
N ARG A 7 -9.85 9.26 -8.80
CA ARG A 7 -10.19 8.28 -7.74
C ARG A 7 -8.97 7.47 -7.31
N HIS A 8 -8.14 6.99 -8.23
CA HIS A 8 -6.95 6.21 -7.89
C HIS A 8 -5.89 7.03 -7.14
N ILE A 9 -5.67 8.29 -7.54
CA ILE A 9 -4.77 9.20 -6.83
C ILE A 9 -5.31 9.46 -5.41
N ALA A 10 -6.62 9.73 -5.27
CA ALA A 10 -7.23 9.95 -3.95
C ALA A 10 -7.15 8.69 -3.05
N LYS A 11 -7.38 7.50 -3.60
CA LYS A 11 -7.17 6.23 -2.89
C LYS A 11 -5.74 6.06 -2.42
N ALA A 12 -4.76 6.35 -3.28
CA ALA A 12 -3.35 6.26 -2.93
C ALA A 12 -2.99 7.26 -1.82
N ALA A 13 -3.43 8.52 -1.92
CA ALA A 13 -3.17 9.54 -0.91
C ALA A 13 -3.81 9.18 0.44
N THR A 14 -5.09 8.77 0.44
CA THR A 14 -5.79 8.35 1.66
C THR A 14 -5.14 7.12 2.30
N TRP A 15 -4.68 6.16 1.50
CA TRP A 15 -3.96 4.99 2.01
C TRP A 15 -2.61 5.37 2.66
N ARG A 16 -1.88 6.34 2.10
CA ARG A 16 -0.64 6.84 2.71
C ARG A 16 -0.90 7.44 4.08
N VAL A 17 -1.94 8.25 4.22
CA VAL A 17 -2.31 8.87 5.50
C VAL A 17 -2.70 7.80 6.53
N VAL A 18 -3.60 6.88 6.16
CA VAL A 18 -4.05 5.81 7.06
C VAL A 18 -2.89 4.93 7.51
N GLY A 19 -2.02 4.52 6.58
CA GLY A 19 -0.87 3.67 6.89
C GLY A 19 0.17 4.34 7.79
N THR A 20 0.43 5.64 7.62
CA THR A 20 1.34 6.37 8.51
C THR A 20 0.76 6.55 9.90
N ILE A 21 -0.54 6.86 10.00
CA ILE A 21 -1.23 6.97 11.29
C ILE A 21 -1.20 5.62 12.03
N ASP A 22 -1.47 4.52 11.33
CA ASP A 22 -1.40 3.17 11.89
C ASP A 22 -0.04 2.88 12.54
N THR A 23 1.06 3.10 11.80
CA THR A 23 2.41 2.87 12.34
C THR A 23 2.70 3.76 13.56
N ILE A 24 2.28 5.04 13.55
CA ILE A 24 2.47 5.95 14.71
C ILE A 24 1.68 5.45 15.92
N VAL A 25 0.42 5.08 15.74
CA VAL A 25 -0.47 4.61 16.81
C VAL A 25 0.00 3.28 17.37
N LEU A 26 0.30 2.30 16.51
CA LEU A 26 0.85 1.00 16.93
C LEU A 26 2.15 1.17 17.70
N SER A 27 3.06 1.99 17.18
CA SER A 27 4.34 2.25 17.83
C SER A 27 4.15 2.95 19.18
N TRP A 28 3.23 3.90 19.29
CA TRP A 28 2.89 4.53 20.57
C TRP A 28 2.33 3.50 21.56
N ILE A 29 1.32 2.71 21.17
CA ILE A 29 0.70 1.71 22.05
C ILE A 29 1.75 0.71 22.57
N ILE A 30 2.65 0.25 21.72
CA ILE A 30 3.65 -0.76 22.08
C ILE A 30 4.78 -0.16 22.93
N THR A 31 5.21 1.06 22.64
CA THR A 31 6.34 1.71 23.36
C THR A 31 5.90 2.48 24.60
N GLY A 32 4.61 2.78 24.74
CA GLY A 32 4.06 3.64 25.78
C GLY A 32 4.40 5.12 25.62
N ASN A 33 5.13 5.52 24.57
CA ASN A 33 5.60 6.88 24.37
C ASN A 33 5.20 7.45 22.99
N PRO A 34 4.37 8.51 22.93
CA PRO A 34 3.93 9.08 21.66
C PRO A 34 5.08 9.71 20.86
N TYR A 35 6.12 10.22 21.52
CA TYR A 35 7.29 10.78 20.85
C TYR A 35 8.07 9.71 20.09
N THR A 36 8.22 8.53 20.68
CA THR A 36 8.84 7.36 20.02
C THR A 36 8.00 6.91 18.82
N GLY A 37 6.67 6.84 18.97
CA GLY A 37 5.77 6.48 17.87
C GLY A 37 5.83 7.43 16.68
N MET A 38 5.87 8.74 16.94
CA MET A 38 6.06 9.74 15.88
C MET A 38 7.41 9.59 15.19
N LYS A 39 8.50 9.40 15.95
CA LYS A 39 9.84 9.17 15.36
C LYS A 39 9.86 7.98 14.42
N ILE A 40 9.25 6.86 14.82
CA ILE A 40 9.19 5.65 13.99
C ILE A 40 8.37 5.92 12.73
N GLY A 41 7.16 6.49 12.86
CA GLY A 41 6.29 6.76 11.72
C GLY A 41 6.89 7.74 10.69
N PHE A 42 7.51 8.83 11.15
CA PHE A 42 8.19 9.77 10.25
C PHE A 42 9.43 9.17 9.61
N SER A 43 10.25 8.45 10.38
CA SER A 43 11.43 7.75 9.86
C SER A 43 11.03 6.76 8.77
N GLU A 44 9.98 5.97 9.01
CA GLU A 44 9.47 4.98 8.06
C GLU A 44 9.08 5.61 6.71
N VAL A 45 8.41 6.77 6.72
CA VAL A 45 8.02 7.43 5.46
C VAL A 45 9.26 7.80 4.64
N ILE A 46 10.26 8.36 5.31
CA ILE A 46 11.51 8.82 4.66
C ILE A 46 12.33 7.61 4.18
N THR A 47 12.55 6.61 5.04
CA THR A 47 13.35 5.42 4.69
C THR A 47 12.70 4.63 3.58
N LYS A 48 11.38 4.41 3.61
CA LYS A 48 10.69 3.67 2.55
C LYS A 48 10.76 4.39 1.19
N MET A 49 10.79 5.73 1.17
CA MET A 49 11.03 6.46 -0.08
C MET A 49 12.42 6.18 -0.64
N VAL A 50 13.46 6.27 0.21
CA VAL A 50 14.86 6.02 -0.18
C VAL A 50 15.05 4.56 -0.60
N LEU A 51 14.58 3.61 0.22
CA LEU A 51 14.69 2.17 -0.05
C LEU A 51 13.94 1.77 -1.31
N TYR A 52 12.76 2.32 -1.56
CA TYR A 52 12.00 2.03 -2.78
C TYR A 52 12.77 2.51 -4.02
N TYR A 53 13.31 3.73 -3.97
CA TYR A 53 14.15 4.24 -5.05
C TYR A 53 15.35 3.33 -5.29
N LEU A 54 16.11 2.97 -4.24
CA LEU A 54 17.25 2.06 -4.37
C LEU A 54 16.85 0.68 -4.90
N HIS A 55 15.74 0.12 -4.41
CA HIS A 55 15.21 -1.16 -4.87
C HIS A 55 14.90 -1.13 -6.36
N GLU A 56 14.22 -0.09 -6.84
CA GLU A 56 13.92 0.04 -8.26
C GLU A 56 15.18 0.28 -9.10
N ARG A 57 16.17 1.03 -8.60
CA ARG A 57 17.47 1.22 -9.27
C ARG A 57 18.26 -0.08 -9.38
N ILE A 58 18.30 -0.88 -8.31
CA ILE A 58 18.94 -2.20 -8.33
C ILE A 58 18.25 -3.10 -9.35
N TRP A 59 16.91 -3.16 -9.31
CA TRP A 59 16.16 -3.95 -10.28
C TRP A 59 16.32 -3.45 -11.70
N PHE A 60 16.41 -2.15 -11.94
CA PHE A 60 16.65 -1.58 -13.27
C PHE A 60 17.99 -2.07 -13.86
N ASN A 61 19.04 -2.14 -13.05
CA ASN A 61 20.34 -2.65 -13.46
C ASN A 61 20.34 -4.17 -13.68
N ILE A 62 19.49 -4.90 -12.93
CA ILE A 62 19.32 -6.34 -13.09
C ILE A 62 18.40 -6.61 -14.30
N LYS A 63 18.99 -7.00 -15.43
CA LYS A 63 18.23 -7.40 -16.65
C LYS A 63 17.50 -8.75 -16.50
N ALA A 64 17.56 -9.39 -15.34
CA ALA A 64 16.90 -10.68 -15.11
C ALA A 64 15.38 -10.55 -15.25
N GLY A 65 14.80 -11.32 -16.18
CA GLY A 65 13.35 -11.31 -16.44
C GLY A 65 12.85 -10.16 -17.33
N VAL A 66 13.75 -9.37 -17.91
CA VAL A 66 13.41 -8.42 -18.99
C VAL A 66 13.25 -9.20 -20.29
N THR A 67 12.06 -9.14 -20.89
CA THR A 67 11.75 -9.82 -22.16
C THR A 67 11.66 -8.79 -23.28
N LYS A 68 11.78 -9.23 -24.55
CA LYS A 68 11.66 -8.38 -25.75
C LYS A 68 10.32 -7.62 -25.86
N HIS A 69 9.32 -7.98 -25.05
CA HIS A 69 7.98 -7.38 -25.00
C HIS A 69 7.67 -6.69 -23.66
N GLY A 70 8.68 -6.46 -22.80
CA GLY A 70 8.52 -5.86 -21.47
C GLY A 70 8.87 -6.80 -20.33
N ASP A 71 8.44 -6.44 -19.12
CA ASP A 71 8.77 -7.18 -17.91
C ASP A 71 7.98 -8.50 -17.81
N SER A 72 8.70 -9.59 -17.51
CA SER A 72 8.05 -10.88 -17.27
C SER A 72 7.20 -10.84 -16.00
N ARG A 73 6.05 -11.55 -15.99
CA ARG A 73 5.24 -11.79 -14.78
C ARG A 73 6.09 -12.26 -13.59
N LYS A 74 7.12 -13.07 -13.85
CA LYS A 74 8.06 -13.55 -12.82
C LYS A 74 8.85 -12.41 -12.17
N ARG A 75 9.26 -11.39 -12.94
CA ARG A 75 9.96 -10.20 -12.43
C ARG A 75 9.07 -9.39 -11.50
N HIS A 76 7.80 -9.16 -11.87
CA HIS A 76 6.86 -8.42 -11.03
C HIS A 76 6.56 -9.12 -9.69
N ILE A 77 6.40 -10.44 -9.71
CA ILE A 77 6.22 -11.23 -8.48
C ILE A 77 7.48 -11.13 -7.61
N ALA A 78 8.67 -11.29 -8.18
CA ALA A 78 9.94 -11.17 -7.46
C ALA A 78 10.15 -9.77 -6.88
N LYS A 79 9.89 -8.70 -7.65
CA LYS A 79 9.89 -7.30 -7.15
C LYS A 79 8.95 -7.13 -5.97
N THR A 80 7.75 -7.71 -6.03
CA THR A 80 6.77 -7.62 -4.94
C THR A 80 7.27 -8.32 -3.68
N ILE A 81 7.73 -9.56 -3.79
CA ILE A 81 8.24 -10.34 -2.65
C ILE A 81 9.44 -9.63 -2.01
N THR A 82 10.42 -9.22 -2.84
CA THR A 82 11.61 -8.53 -2.35
C THR A 82 11.27 -7.20 -1.66
N TRP A 83 10.33 -6.42 -2.21
CA TRP A 83 9.86 -5.20 -1.56
C TRP A 83 9.16 -5.46 -0.23
N ARG A 84 8.36 -6.53 -0.12
CA ARG A 84 7.71 -6.91 1.15
C ARG A 84 8.73 -7.30 2.21
N CYS A 85 9.77 -8.05 1.85
CA CYS A 85 10.86 -8.38 2.77
C CYS A 85 11.60 -7.12 3.23
N VAL A 86 12.06 -6.28 2.29
CA VAL A 86 12.82 -5.06 2.59
C VAL A 86 12.00 -4.10 3.46
N GLY A 87 10.75 -3.84 3.10
CA GLY A 87 9.90 -2.90 3.83
C GLY A 87 9.53 -3.37 5.24
N THR A 88 9.35 -4.68 5.44
CA THR A 88 9.07 -5.24 6.78
C THR A 88 10.32 -5.19 7.66
N LEU A 89 11.48 -5.55 7.09
CA LEU A 89 12.76 -5.47 7.79
C LEU A 89 13.10 -4.02 8.17
N ASP A 90 12.86 -3.06 7.28
CA ASP A 90 13.07 -1.64 7.57
C ASP A 90 12.28 -1.19 8.81
N THR A 91 10.97 -1.45 8.85
CA THR A 91 10.13 -1.10 10.02
C THR A 91 10.64 -1.78 11.30
N MET A 92 11.00 -3.07 11.24
CA MET A 92 11.53 -3.79 12.40
C MET A 92 12.86 -3.20 12.91
N LEU A 93 13.77 -2.88 12.00
CA LEU A 93 15.09 -2.32 12.31
C LEU A 93 14.97 -0.88 12.84
N LEU A 94 14.13 -0.05 12.23
CA LEU A 94 13.86 1.30 12.70
C LEU A 94 13.24 1.29 14.10
N ALA A 95 12.23 0.45 14.29
CA ALA A 95 11.57 0.33 15.57
C ALA A 95 12.54 -0.17 16.65
N TRP A 96 13.38 -1.17 16.34
CA TRP A 96 14.44 -1.62 17.26
C TRP A 96 15.44 -0.50 17.56
N TRP A 97 15.98 0.17 16.54
CA TRP A 97 16.97 1.24 16.70
C TRP A 97 16.44 2.38 17.57
N ILE A 98 15.19 2.81 17.32
CA ILE A 98 14.59 3.94 18.02
C ILE A 98 14.13 3.55 19.44
N SER A 99 13.60 2.34 19.62
CA SER A 99 13.12 1.89 20.93
C SER A 99 14.22 1.32 21.83
N GLY A 100 15.39 0.99 21.26
CA GLY A 100 16.49 0.32 21.95
C GLY A 100 16.25 -1.17 22.27
N ASN A 101 15.11 -1.75 21.86
CA ASN A 101 14.74 -3.12 22.21
C ASN A 101 14.32 -3.94 20.97
N PRO A 102 15.03 -5.02 20.63
CA PRO A 102 14.75 -5.82 19.43
C PRO A 102 13.38 -6.52 19.48
N LEU A 103 12.91 -6.89 20.67
CA LEU A 103 11.58 -7.50 20.85
C LEU A 103 10.46 -6.50 20.53
N THR A 104 10.69 -5.21 20.81
CA THR A 104 9.74 -4.14 20.46
C THR A 104 9.68 -3.95 18.94
N GLY A 105 10.83 -3.95 18.26
CA GLY A 105 10.89 -3.89 16.80
C GLY A 105 10.17 -5.07 16.12
N LEU A 106 10.38 -6.29 16.63
CA LEU A 106 9.68 -7.47 16.13
C LEU A 106 8.16 -7.40 16.34
N LYS A 107 7.70 -6.95 17.52
CA LYS A 107 6.27 -6.75 17.81
C LYS A 107 5.64 -5.73 16.86
N ILE A 108 6.28 -4.57 16.68
CA ILE A 108 5.79 -3.52 15.79
C ILE A 108 5.73 -4.04 14.35
N GLY A 109 6.81 -4.61 13.82
CA GLY A 109 6.84 -5.11 12.45
C GLY A 109 5.84 -6.25 12.19
N GLY A 110 5.68 -7.17 13.15
CA GLY A 110 4.71 -8.27 13.04
C GLY A 110 3.26 -7.79 13.08
N ILE A 111 2.90 -6.92 14.04
CA ILE A 111 1.55 -6.37 14.17
C ILE A 111 1.22 -5.47 12.98
N GLU A 112 2.16 -4.63 12.53
CA GLU A 112 1.98 -3.77 11.37
C GLU A 112 1.60 -4.57 10.12
N LEU A 113 2.26 -5.71 9.89
CA LEU A 113 2.04 -6.54 8.71
C LEU A 113 0.59 -7.06 8.66
N VAL A 114 0.05 -7.48 9.81
CA VAL A 114 -1.35 -7.93 9.94
C VAL A 114 -2.31 -6.73 9.86
N THR A 115 -2.01 -5.66 10.58
CA THR A 115 -2.90 -4.49 10.72
C THR A 115 -3.07 -3.78 9.38
N LYS A 116 -1.99 -3.59 8.61
CA LYS A 116 -2.05 -3.01 7.27
C LYS A 116 -2.87 -3.85 6.29
N MET A 117 -2.88 -5.18 6.41
CA MET A 117 -3.76 -6.03 5.58
C MET A 117 -5.23 -5.79 5.90
N VAL A 118 -5.59 -5.77 7.18
CA VAL A 118 -6.97 -5.52 7.64
C VAL A 118 -7.42 -4.11 7.27
N LEU A 119 -6.60 -3.10 7.55
CA LEU A 119 -6.89 -1.70 7.21
C LEU A 119 -7.04 -1.49 5.71
N TYR A 120 -6.21 -2.14 4.89
CA TYR A 120 -6.32 -2.02 3.44
C TYR A 120 -7.64 -2.59 2.92
N TYR A 121 -8.04 -3.75 3.44
CA TYR A 121 -9.34 -4.34 3.10
C TYR A 121 -10.48 -3.40 3.48
N LEU A 122 -10.48 -2.86 4.70
CA LEU A 122 -11.51 -1.93 5.17
C LEU A 122 -11.52 -0.63 4.35
N HIS A 123 -10.34 -0.09 4.01
CA HIS A 123 -10.19 1.09 3.16
C HIS A 123 -10.79 0.87 1.78
N GLU A 124 -10.50 -0.27 1.15
CA GLU A 124 -11.06 -0.59 -0.17
C GLU A 124 -12.57 -0.80 -0.09
N ARG A 125 -13.09 -1.43 0.98
CA ARG A 125 -14.54 -1.57 1.21
C ARG A 125 -15.23 -0.23 1.44
N ALA A 126 -14.62 0.69 2.18
CA ALA A 126 -15.15 2.04 2.37
C ALA A 126 -15.23 2.81 1.04
N TRP A 127 -14.18 2.71 0.22
CA TRP A 127 -14.16 3.29 -1.13
C TRP A 127 -15.12 2.61 -2.10
N TYR A 128 -15.40 1.32 -1.93
CA TYR A 128 -16.40 0.62 -2.74
C TYR A 128 -17.81 1.15 -2.44
N LYS A 129 -18.11 1.42 -1.16
CA LYS A 129 -19.39 2.00 -0.75
C LYS A 129 -19.56 3.47 -1.21
N TYR A 130 -18.46 4.21 -1.37
CA TYR A 130 -18.48 5.56 -1.93
C TYR A 130 -18.46 5.56 -3.46
N ASP A 131 -19.57 5.98 -4.08
CA ASP A 131 -19.85 5.96 -5.53
C ASP A 131 -19.04 6.99 -6.35
N TYR A 132 -18.03 7.61 -5.73
CA TYR A 132 -17.24 8.67 -6.35
C TYR A 132 -16.43 8.12 -7.54
N GLY A 133 -16.79 8.53 -8.76
CA GLY A 133 -16.08 8.18 -9.99
C GLY A 133 -16.53 6.89 -10.70
N LEU A 134 -17.66 6.28 -10.30
CA LEU A 134 -18.25 5.10 -10.96
C LEU A 134 -19.47 5.40 -11.84
N GLN A 135 -19.92 6.67 -11.89
CA GLN A 135 -21.12 7.10 -12.64
C GLN A 135 -21.15 6.60 -14.09
N GLN A 136 -20.00 6.62 -14.77
CA GLN A 136 -19.88 6.23 -16.18
C GLN A 136 -19.92 4.71 -16.42
N ARG A 137 -19.67 3.90 -15.37
CA ARG A 137 -19.80 2.44 -15.42
C ARG A 137 -21.26 2.03 -15.18
N ARG A 138 -21.90 2.67 -14.20
CA ARG A 138 -23.32 2.49 -13.90
C ARG A 138 -24.23 2.91 -15.06
N SER A 139 -23.94 4.03 -15.71
CA SER A 139 -24.70 4.48 -16.89
C SER A 139 -24.62 3.48 -18.05
N LYS A 140 -23.44 2.90 -18.29
CA LYS A 140 -23.24 1.86 -19.32
C LYS A 140 -23.94 0.53 -19.00
N GLU A 141 -24.00 0.14 -17.73
CA GLU A 141 -24.77 -1.04 -17.31
C GLU A 141 -26.27 -0.82 -17.53
N LEU A 142 -26.79 0.36 -17.19
CA LEU A 142 -28.19 0.73 -17.42
C LEU A 142 -28.55 0.82 -18.92
N GLU A 143 -27.65 1.34 -19.77
CA GLU A 143 -27.84 1.34 -21.22
C GLU A 143 -27.91 -0.10 -21.78
N LYS A 144 -27.02 -0.98 -21.33
CA LYS A 144 -26.98 -2.39 -21.75
C LYS A 144 -28.22 -3.17 -21.32
N GLU A 145 -28.68 -2.93 -20.09
CA GLU A 145 -29.88 -3.57 -19.54
C GLU A 145 -31.14 -3.12 -20.30
N ASN A 146 -31.20 -1.84 -20.69
CA ASN A 146 -32.28 -1.33 -21.55
C ASN A 146 -32.21 -1.92 -22.97
N GLU A 147 -31.03 -1.97 -23.61
CA GLU A 147 -30.88 -2.55 -24.95
C GLU A 147 -31.33 -4.02 -24.99
N LEU A 148 -30.92 -4.84 -24.01
CA LEU A 148 -31.34 -6.24 -23.90
C LEU A 148 -32.86 -6.36 -23.79
N LYS A 149 -33.48 -5.49 -22.99
CA LYS A 149 -34.94 -5.48 -22.77
C LYS A 149 -35.73 -5.15 -24.05
N TYR A 150 -35.16 -4.43 -25.01
CA TYR A 150 -35.80 -4.09 -26.29
C TYR A 150 -35.54 -5.09 -27.43
N THR A 151 -34.52 -5.95 -27.30
CA THR A 151 -34.27 -7.05 -28.27
C THR A 151 -35.04 -8.34 -27.97
N ASP A 152 -35.61 -8.46 -26.77
CA ASP A 152 -36.38 -9.62 -26.32
C ASP A 152 -37.91 -9.47 -26.53
N GLU A 153 -38.38 -8.34 -27.09
CA GLU A 153 -39.77 -8.07 -27.52
C GLU A 153 -39.95 -8.21 -29.04
#